data_AF-A0A023FRW5-F1
#
_entry.id   AF-A0A023FRW5-F1
#
_cell.length_a   1.000
_cell.length_b   1.000
_cell.length_c   1.000
_cell.angle_alpha   90.00
_cell.angle_beta   90.00
_cell.angle_gamma   90.00
#
_symmetry.space_group_name_H-M   'P 1'
#
loop_
_entity.id
_entity.type
_entity.pdbx_description
1 polymer ?
#
loop_
_entity_poly.entity_id
_entity_poly.type
_entity_poly.pdbx_seq_one_letter_code
_entity_poly.pdbx_strand_id
1 'polypeptide(L)'
;MSADDLDSNPFYKLLQTTYRSKYEEAQTNCWLICVPHAPSLKGVKINSRFVDAHILKPSPLFKGQYTCCGNNLQKSVEVDGTHIRAVSGFPNEFKIKILGEELCYNRKFKQYRVLTISRPFEGASSDLDTDTNGSLSPADLEKCLSYKESLVYLRGLSQHASLLKELDKKLESFCGTYMILPAYLHDTAQKLKDIVLWAVDAFQRSQEPPVSSYGATFQRISLATESYVMGVVH
;
A
#
# COMPACT_ATOMS: atom_id res chain seq x y z
N MET A 1 6.85 -24.44 23.81
CA MET A 1 8.00 -23.64 23.32
C MET A 1 7.48 -22.24 23.14
N SER A 2 8.10 -21.32 23.89
CA SER A 2 7.63 -20.00 24.32
C SER A 2 7.14 -19.12 23.17
N ALA A 3 5.86 -18.74 23.23
CA ALA A 3 5.40 -17.55 22.52
C ALA A 3 6.22 -16.38 23.08
N ASP A 4 6.93 -15.65 22.23
CA ASP A 4 7.60 -14.42 22.63
C ASP A 4 6.61 -13.55 23.41
N ASP A 5 6.92 -13.21 24.66
CA ASP A 5 6.10 -12.29 25.44
C ASP A 5 5.95 -10.99 24.64
N LEU A 6 4.72 -10.55 24.39
CA LEU A 6 4.44 -9.34 23.60
C LEU A 6 5.22 -8.14 24.14
N ASP A 7 5.37 -8.04 25.46
CA ASP A 7 6.13 -6.99 26.15
C ASP A 7 7.64 -7.01 25.86
N SER A 8 8.19 -8.13 25.39
CA SER A 8 9.59 -8.23 24.96
C SER A 8 9.80 -7.74 23.51
N ASN A 9 8.72 -7.65 22.73
CA ASN A 9 8.79 -7.39 21.29
C ASN A 9 9.25 -5.95 20.98
N PRO A 10 10.29 -5.76 20.16
CA PRO A 10 10.83 -4.44 19.85
C PRO A 10 9.83 -3.55 19.10
N PHE A 11 9.00 -4.10 18.22
CA PHE A 11 7.96 -3.35 17.53
C PHE A 11 6.87 -2.88 18.50
N TYR A 12 6.44 -3.76 19.41
CA TYR A 12 5.43 -3.40 20.40
C TYR A 12 5.93 -2.32 21.37
N LYS A 13 7.19 -2.40 21.82
CA LYS A 13 7.83 -1.32 22.61
C LYS A 13 7.89 0.00 21.85
N LEU A 14 8.27 -0.01 20.58
CA LEU A 14 8.29 1.19 19.74
C LEU A 14 6.90 1.78 19.53
N LEU A 15 5.88 0.93 19.40
CA LEU A 15 4.49 1.35 19.29
C LEU A 15 4.02 2.09 20.56
N GLN A 16 4.41 1.62 21.74
CA GLN A 16 4.07 2.24 23.02
C GLN A 16 4.87 3.51 23.34
N THR A 17 6.08 3.66 22.79
CA THR A 17 7.01 4.76 23.10
C THR A 17 7.01 5.82 22.01
N THR A 18 7.61 5.52 20.86
CA THR A 18 7.81 6.46 19.74
C THR A 18 6.52 6.76 18.99
N TYR A 19 5.67 5.76 18.78
CA TYR A 19 4.42 5.89 18.01
C TYR A 19 3.17 5.92 18.89
N ARG A 20 3.31 6.42 20.12
CA ARG A 20 2.26 6.41 21.14
C ARG A 20 0.93 6.99 20.65
N SER A 21 0.95 8.08 19.89
CA SER A 21 -0.28 8.72 19.37
C SER A 21 -1.10 7.76 18.50
N LYS A 22 -0.44 6.98 17.63
CA LYS A 22 -1.09 5.98 16.77
C LYS A 22 -1.60 4.80 17.58
N TYR A 23 -0.86 4.41 18.60
CA TYR A 23 -1.27 3.35 19.52
C TYR A 23 -2.52 3.74 20.32
N GLU A 24 -2.54 4.95 20.89
CA GLU A 24 -3.69 5.47 21.63
C GLU A 24 -4.93 5.64 20.72
N GLU A 25 -4.74 6.05 19.46
CA GLU A 25 -5.81 6.11 18.46
C GLU A 25 -6.37 4.70 18.16
N ALA A 26 -5.51 3.72 17.93
CA ALA A 26 -5.91 2.34 17.69
C ALA A 26 -6.68 1.75 18.89
N GLN A 27 -6.21 2.00 20.11
CA GLN A 27 -6.90 1.59 21.34
C GLN A 27 -8.26 2.26 21.50
N THR A 28 -8.35 3.57 21.24
CA THR A 28 -9.58 4.36 21.40
C THR A 28 -10.68 3.86 20.46
N ASN A 29 -10.30 3.51 19.24
CA ASN A 29 -11.20 3.00 18.21
C ASN A 29 -11.32 1.47 18.19
N CYS A 30 -10.69 0.77 19.13
CA CYS A 30 -10.68 -0.70 19.25
C CYS A 30 -10.24 -1.40 17.94
N TRP A 31 -9.23 -0.84 17.28
CA TRP A 31 -8.66 -1.42 16.07
C TRP A 31 -7.81 -2.65 16.40
N LEU A 32 -7.61 -3.48 15.37
CA LEU A 32 -6.82 -4.69 15.45
C LEU A 32 -5.34 -4.32 15.25
N ILE A 33 -4.46 -4.74 16.15
CA ILE A 33 -3.03 -4.43 16.07
C ILE A 33 -2.28 -5.71 15.75
N CYS A 34 -1.50 -5.70 14.66
CA CYS A 34 -0.69 -6.84 14.26
C CYS A 34 0.77 -6.59 14.62
N VAL A 35 1.33 -7.41 15.50
CA VAL A 35 2.72 -7.31 15.95
C VAL A 35 3.55 -8.41 15.28
N PRO A 36 4.51 -8.07 14.40
CA PRO A 36 5.38 -9.07 13.81
C PRO A 36 6.27 -9.75 14.85
N HIS A 37 6.49 -11.04 14.69
CA HIS A 37 7.37 -11.83 15.55
C HIS A 37 8.79 -11.25 15.58
N ALA A 38 9.42 -11.15 16.75
CA ALA A 38 10.66 -10.39 16.93
C ALA A 38 11.83 -10.84 16.02
N PRO A 39 12.08 -12.15 15.80
CA PRO A 39 13.03 -12.63 14.80
C PRO A 39 12.78 -12.15 13.38
N SER A 40 11.52 -11.95 12.98
CA SER A 40 11.15 -11.51 11.62
C SER A 40 11.40 -10.01 11.38
N LEU A 41 11.75 -9.26 12.44
CA LEU A 41 12.04 -7.83 12.37
C LEU A 41 13.54 -7.53 12.16
N LYS A 42 14.41 -8.55 12.16
CA LYS A 42 15.85 -8.34 11.90
C LYS A 42 16.05 -7.76 10.50
N GLY A 43 16.72 -6.61 10.41
CA GLY A 43 16.98 -5.90 9.15
C GLY A 43 15.85 -4.96 8.68
N VAL A 44 14.68 -4.98 9.33
CA VAL A 44 13.52 -4.15 8.94
C VAL A 44 13.59 -2.78 9.60
N LYS A 45 13.52 -1.70 8.80
CA LYS A 45 13.41 -0.34 9.33
C LYS A 45 11.96 -0.02 9.72
N ILE A 46 11.70 0.04 11.04
CA ILE A 46 10.38 0.38 11.59
C ILE A 46 10.15 1.89 11.47
N ASN A 47 9.42 2.30 10.44
CA ASN A 47 9.00 3.69 10.21
C ASN A 47 7.49 3.87 10.45
N SER A 48 7.05 5.13 10.38
CA SER A 48 5.65 5.50 10.58
C SER A 48 4.68 4.75 9.65
N ARG A 49 5.07 4.56 8.39
CA ARG A 49 4.30 3.82 7.37
C ARG A 49 4.23 2.32 7.66
N PHE A 50 5.32 1.74 8.19
CA PHE A 50 5.35 0.35 8.62
C PHE A 50 4.39 0.13 9.77
N VAL A 51 4.38 1.01 10.78
CA VAL A 51 3.42 0.95 11.89
C VAL A 51 1.98 1.04 11.37
N ASP A 52 1.71 1.96 10.45
CA ASP A 52 0.40 2.14 9.82
C ASP A 52 -0.11 0.87 9.13
N ALA A 53 0.75 0.19 8.38
CA ALA A 53 0.41 -1.07 7.72
C ALA A 53 0.01 -2.19 8.71
N HIS A 54 0.50 -2.12 9.94
CA HIS A 54 0.29 -3.12 10.99
C HIS A 54 -0.87 -2.79 11.94
N ILE A 55 -1.50 -1.63 11.78
CA ILE A 55 -2.74 -1.28 12.50
C ILE A 55 -3.90 -1.43 11.51
N LEU A 56 -4.87 -2.25 11.88
CA LEU A 56 -5.95 -2.72 11.01
C LEU A 56 -7.31 -2.20 11.50
N LYS A 57 -7.95 -1.38 10.68
CA LYS A 57 -9.30 -0.86 10.90
C LYS A 57 -10.33 -1.87 10.38
N PRO A 58 -11.36 -2.25 11.17
CA PRO A 58 -12.42 -3.11 10.66
C PRO A 58 -13.15 -2.42 9.49
N SER A 59 -13.39 -3.16 8.41
CA SER A 59 -14.17 -2.65 7.27
C SER A 59 -15.65 -2.52 7.67
N PRO A 60 -16.32 -1.39 7.38
CA PRO A 60 -17.74 -1.23 7.65
C PRO A 60 -18.62 -2.06 6.70
N LEU A 61 -18.07 -2.54 5.59
CA LEU A 61 -18.80 -3.23 4.52
C LEU A 61 -18.72 -4.76 4.62
N PHE A 62 -17.60 -5.31 5.12
CA PHE A 62 -17.33 -6.74 5.11
C PHE A 62 -16.83 -7.23 6.46
N LYS A 63 -17.58 -8.16 7.08
CA LYS A 63 -17.21 -8.79 8.35
C LYS A 63 -15.95 -9.63 8.18
N GLY A 64 -14.94 -9.40 9.01
CA GLY A 64 -13.66 -10.14 8.98
C GLY A 64 -12.61 -9.56 8.01
N GLN A 65 -12.97 -8.52 7.25
CA GLN A 65 -12.00 -7.75 6.48
C GLN A 65 -11.59 -6.49 7.22
N TYR A 66 -10.32 -6.13 7.04
CA TYR A 66 -9.70 -4.99 7.67
C TYR A 66 -8.92 -4.18 6.65
N THR A 67 -8.84 -2.87 6.88
CA THR A 67 -8.08 -1.92 6.07
C THR A 67 -6.89 -1.43 6.87
N CYS A 68 -5.71 -1.36 6.26
CA CYS A 68 -4.53 -0.80 6.94
C CYS A 68 -4.73 0.69 7.26
N CYS A 69 -4.20 1.14 8.41
CA CYS A 69 -4.04 2.57 8.67
C CYS A 69 -3.04 3.19 7.68
N GLY A 70 -3.15 4.48 7.43
CA GLY A 70 -2.25 5.24 6.54
C GLY A 70 -2.95 5.77 5.28
N ASN A 71 -2.24 6.61 4.53
CA ASN A 71 -2.78 7.32 3.35
C ASN A 71 -3.17 6.37 2.18
N ASN A 72 -2.82 5.09 2.27
CA ASN A 72 -3.21 4.07 1.29
C ASN A 72 -4.45 3.31 1.77
N LEU A 73 -5.62 3.97 1.69
CA LEU A 73 -6.96 3.40 1.92
C LEU A 73 -7.30 2.21 1.00
N GLN A 74 -6.39 1.80 0.11
CA GLN A 74 -6.61 0.74 -0.87
C GLN A 74 -6.12 -0.64 -0.38
N LYS A 75 -5.38 -0.72 0.74
CA LYS A 75 -4.84 -1.97 1.28
C LYS A 75 -5.78 -2.62 2.26
N SER A 76 -6.26 -3.82 1.92
CA SER A 76 -7.18 -4.60 2.74
C SER A 76 -6.73 -6.04 2.88
N VAL A 77 -7.00 -6.58 4.07
CA VAL A 77 -6.68 -7.95 4.47
C VAL A 77 -7.90 -8.63 5.07
N GLU A 78 -7.98 -9.94 4.92
CA GLU A 78 -8.98 -10.80 5.54
C GLU A 78 -8.31 -11.59 6.66
N VAL A 79 -8.96 -11.64 7.83
CA VAL A 79 -8.46 -12.36 9.00
C VAL A 79 -9.34 -13.59 9.25
N ASP A 80 -8.81 -14.76 8.92
CA ASP A 80 -9.48 -16.06 9.03
C ASP A 80 -9.01 -16.82 10.29
N GLY A 81 -9.05 -16.15 11.44
CA GLY A 81 -8.73 -16.66 12.79
C GLY A 81 -7.27 -17.12 13.02
N THR A 82 -6.79 -18.03 12.18
CA THR A 82 -5.45 -18.62 12.20
C THR A 82 -4.49 -17.97 11.19
N HIS A 83 -5.03 -17.30 10.18
CA HIS A 83 -4.24 -16.68 9.11
C HIS A 83 -4.77 -15.31 8.70
N ILE A 84 -3.88 -14.47 8.19
CA ILE A 84 -4.20 -13.19 7.56
C ILE A 84 -3.88 -13.30 6.07
N ARG A 85 -4.82 -12.92 5.22
CA ARG A 85 -4.70 -12.95 3.76
C ARG A 85 -4.79 -11.56 3.18
N ALA A 86 -3.98 -11.27 2.16
CA ALA A 86 -4.17 -10.08 1.35
C ALA A 86 -5.47 -10.20 0.52
N VAL A 87 -6.25 -9.12 0.47
CA VAL A 87 -7.47 -9.03 -0.36
C VAL A 87 -7.27 -8.05 -1.51
N SER A 88 -6.81 -6.84 -1.22
CA SER A 88 -6.61 -5.80 -2.23
C SER A 88 -5.50 -4.83 -1.82
N GLY A 89 -4.84 -4.22 -2.81
CA GLY A 89 -3.84 -3.15 -2.61
C GLY A 89 -2.44 -3.62 -2.20
N PHE A 90 -2.25 -4.93 -2.05
CA PHE A 90 -0.92 -5.52 -1.85
C PHE A 90 -0.35 -5.98 -3.19
N PRO A 91 0.98 -5.90 -3.37
CA PRO A 91 1.61 -6.34 -4.60
C PRO A 91 1.35 -7.83 -4.81
N ASN A 92 1.74 -8.68 -3.85
CA ASN A 92 1.53 -10.12 -3.95
C ASN A 92 0.41 -10.57 -3.01
N GLU A 93 -0.35 -11.57 -3.44
CA GLU A 93 -1.15 -12.35 -2.50
C GLU A 93 -0.21 -12.96 -1.46
N PHE A 94 -0.53 -12.77 -0.20
CA PHE A 94 0.18 -13.41 0.89
C PHE A 94 -0.77 -14.03 1.87
N LYS A 95 -0.26 -15.07 2.52
CA LYS A 95 -0.86 -15.69 3.70
C LYS A 95 0.16 -15.62 4.83
N ILE A 96 -0.23 -14.99 5.93
CA ILE A 96 0.59 -14.85 7.13
C ILE A 96 -0.07 -15.64 8.25
N LYS A 97 0.72 -16.38 9.02
CA LYS A 97 0.21 -17.18 10.13
C LYS A 97 0.12 -16.32 11.38
N ILE A 98 -1.00 -16.42 12.09
CA ILE A 98 -1.16 -15.83 13.42
C ILE A 98 -0.54 -16.82 14.42
N LEU A 99 0.46 -16.34 15.15
CA LEU A 99 1.20 -17.12 16.14
C LEU A 99 0.56 -17.04 17.52
N GLY A 100 -0.10 -15.93 17.82
CA GLY A 100 -0.75 -15.70 19.10
C GLY A 100 -1.76 -14.56 19.02
N GLU A 101 -2.67 -14.55 19.98
CA GLU A 101 -3.69 -13.52 20.15
C GLU A 101 -3.75 -13.11 21.61
N GLU A 102 -3.72 -11.82 21.85
CA GLU A 102 -3.87 -11.23 23.17
C GLU A 102 -5.08 -10.29 23.19
N LEU A 103 -5.92 -10.47 24.21
CA LEU A 103 -7.07 -9.63 24.46
C LEU A 103 -6.69 -8.53 25.43
N CYS A 104 -6.75 -7.29 24.97
CA CYS A 104 -6.40 -6.11 25.75
C CYS A 104 -7.62 -5.23 25.97
N TYR A 105 -7.56 -4.36 26.97
CA TYR A 105 -8.63 -3.42 27.29
C TYR A 105 -8.12 -2.00 27.17
N ASN A 106 -8.90 -1.14 26.50
CA ASN A 106 -8.59 0.28 26.46
C ASN A 106 -9.02 0.98 27.77
N ARG A 107 -8.73 2.28 27.90
CA ARG A 107 -9.10 3.08 29.09
C ARG A 107 -10.60 3.13 29.38
N LYS A 108 -11.44 2.82 28.40
CA LYS A 108 -12.91 2.76 28.52
C LYS A 108 -13.41 1.33 28.77
N PHE A 109 -12.53 0.41 29.15
CA PHE A 109 -12.81 -1.03 29.34
C PHE A 109 -13.39 -1.73 28.10
N LYS A 110 -13.20 -1.16 26.90
CA LYS A 110 -13.54 -1.85 25.65
C LYS A 110 -12.40 -2.77 25.25
N GLN A 111 -12.77 -3.99 24.89
CA GLN A 111 -11.83 -4.99 24.41
C GLN A 111 -11.31 -4.63 23.02
N TYR A 112 -10.02 -4.83 22.81
CA TYR A 112 -9.37 -4.82 21.51
C TYR A 112 -8.37 -5.97 21.44
N ARG A 113 -8.00 -6.34 20.22
CA ARG A 113 -7.17 -7.53 19.94
C ARG A 113 -5.80 -7.11 19.46
N VAL A 114 -4.78 -7.75 20.01
CA VAL A 114 -3.40 -7.68 19.51
C VAL A 114 -3.03 -9.07 19.00
N LEU A 115 -2.64 -9.16 17.73
CA LEU A 115 -2.26 -10.41 17.08
C LEU A 115 -0.75 -10.44 16.88
N THR A 116 -0.10 -11.49 17.34
CA THR A 116 1.29 -11.76 16.99
C THR A 116 1.32 -12.51 15.66
N ILE A 117 1.96 -11.94 14.64
CA ILE A 117 2.01 -12.49 13.29
C ILE A 117 3.39 -13.03 12.95
N SER A 118 3.46 -14.09 12.13
CA SER A 118 4.72 -14.80 11.86
C SER A 118 5.77 -13.97 11.12
N ARG A 119 5.32 -13.01 10.30
CA ARG A 119 6.17 -12.11 9.51
C ARG A 119 5.41 -10.80 9.24
N PRO A 120 6.11 -9.68 8.99
CA PRO A 120 5.45 -8.42 8.64
C PRO A 120 4.74 -8.50 7.28
N PHE A 121 3.78 -7.60 7.07
CA PHE A 121 3.04 -7.49 5.80
C PHE A 121 3.95 -7.07 4.63
N GLU A 122 4.90 -6.17 4.88
CA GLU A 122 5.86 -5.65 3.90
C GLU A 122 7.23 -5.45 4.56
N GLY A 123 8.32 -5.69 3.84
CA GLY A 123 9.66 -5.25 4.24
C GLY A 123 10.54 -6.24 5.02
N ALA A 124 10.10 -7.48 5.28
CA ALA A 124 11.05 -8.54 5.63
C ALA A 124 11.72 -9.00 4.33
N SER A 125 12.89 -8.45 4.01
CA SER A 125 13.80 -9.11 3.08
C SER A 125 14.17 -10.44 3.72
N SER A 126 13.53 -11.52 3.27
CA SER A 126 14.11 -12.84 3.40
C SER A 126 15.42 -12.79 2.63
N ASP A 127 16.52 -12.59 3.35
CA ASP A 127 17.86 -12.89 2.89
C ASP A 127 17.90 -14.39 2.59
N LEU A 128 17.44 -14.78 1.40
CA LEU A 128 17.63 -16.08 0.73
C LEU A 128 16.93 -16.10 -0.64
N ASP A 129 16.93 -14.98 -1.38
CA ASP A 129 16.79 -15.03 -2.84
C ASP A 129 17.87 -14.12 -3.43
N THR A 130 18.99 -14.75 -3.74
CA THR A 130 19.99 -14.20 -4.64
C THR A 130 19.35 -14.11 -6.01
N ASP A 131 18.79 -12.96 -6.34
CA ASP A 131 18.63 -12.56 -7.73
C ASP A 131 18.79 -11.05 -7.88
N THR A 132 19.87 -10.71 -8.57
CA THR A 132 20.14 -9.44 -9.22
C THR A 132 18.92 -8.95 -9.99
N ASN A 133 18.15 -8.03 -9.41
CA ASN A 133 17.45 -6.96 -10.12
C ASN A 133 17.02 -5.89 -9.13
N GLY A 134 17.67 -4.72 -9.23
CA GLY A 134 17.60 -3.63 -8.26
C GLY A 134 16.18 -3.18 -7.92
N SER A 135 15.75 -3.47 -6.70
CA SER A 135 14.66 -2.73 -6.07
C SER A 135 15.18 -1.33 -5.76
N LEU A 136 14.55 -0.31 -6.34
CA LEU A 136 14.87 1.09 -6.06
C LEU A 136 14.66 1.38 -4.57
N SER A 137 15.54 2.21 -4.02
CA SER A 137 15.48 2.60 -2.62
C SER A 137 14.24 3.49 -2.38
N PRO A 138 13.71 3.55 -1.14
CA PRO A 138 12.63 4.50 -0.80
C PRO A 138 12.96 5.96 -1.15
N ALA A 139 14.25 6.31 -1.21
CA ALA A 139 14.73 7.64 -1.60
C ALA A 139 14.57 7.94 -3.10
N ASP A 140 14.52 6.91 -3.95
CA ASP A 140 14.25 7.04 -5.39
C ASP A 140 12.74 7.12 -5.67
N LEU A 141 11.90 6.57 -4.79
CA LEU A 141 10.44 6.64 -4.86
C LEU A 141 9.89 7.96 -4.29
N GLU A 142 10.63 8.62 -3.39
CA GLU A 142 10.28 9.92 -2.80
C GLU A 142 10.74 11.14 -3.62
N LYS A 143 11.48 10.95 -4.70
CA LYS A 143 11.56 11.99 -5.75
C LYS A 143 10.24 11.99 -6.50
N CYS A 144 9.25 12.68 -5.94
CA CYS A 144 8.01 13.04 -6.62
C CYS A 144 8.36 13.58 -8.02
N LEU A 145 8.11 12.78 -9.05
CA LEU A 145 8.24 13.26 -10.43
C LEU A 145 7.22 14.39 -10.58
N SER A 146 7.72 15.62 -10.72
CA SER A 146 6.89 16.77 -11.09
C SER A 146 6.17 16.47 -12.41
N TYR A 147 5.01 17.07 -12.66
CA TYR A 147 4.27 16.92 -13.93
C TYR A 147 5.18 17.00 -15.18
N LYS A 148 6.13 17.95 -15.17
CA LYS A 148 7.10 18.13 -16.26
C LYS A 148 8.11 16.97 -16.36
N GLU A 149 8.55 16.42 -15.24
CA GLU A 149 9.49 15.29 -15.18
C GLU A 149 8.81 13.98 -15.56
N SER A 150 7.55 13.77 -15.15
CA SER A 150 6.72 12.64 -15.58
C SER A 150 6.49 12.65 -17.09
N LEU A 151 6.19 13.82 -17.64
CA LEU A 151 5.98 14.00 -19.08
C LEU A 151 7.27 13.76 -19.88
N VAL A 152 8.42 14.25 -19.41
CA VAL A 152 9.73 13.98 -20.04
C VAL A 152 10.08 12.49 -19.95
N TYR A 153 9.80 11.84 -18.81
CA TYR A 153 10.03 10.41 -18.61
C TYR A 153 9.16 9.56 -19.55
N LEU A 154 7.86 9.83 -19.61
CA LEU A 154 6.94 9.11 -20.49
C LEU A 154 7.28 9.33 -21.98
N ARG A 155 7.70 10.55 -22.37
CA ARG A 155 8.16 10.84 -23.75
C ARG A 155 9.51 10.21 -24.08
N GLY A 156 10.36 10.01 -23.08
CA GLY A 156 11.67 9.34 -23.22
C GLY A 156 11.54 7.84 -23.57
N LEU A 157 10.38 7.24 -23.33
CA LEU A 157 10.03 5.89 -23.78
C LEU A 157 9.61 5.92 -25.25
N SER A 158 10.52 6.35 -26.12
CA SER A 158 10.31 6.72 -27.54
C SER A 158 9.63 5.65 -28.43
N GLN A 159 9.42 4.43 -27.93
CA GLN A 159 8.59 3.38 -28.54
C GLN A 159 7.06 3.57 -28.30
N HIS A 160 6.62 4.57 -27.52
CA HIS A 160 5.22 4.69 -27.05
C HIS A 160 4.54 6.03 -27.37
N ALA A 161 5.05 6.80 -28.34
CA ALA A 161 4.45 8.08 -28.75
C ALA A 161 2.96 7.95 -29.19
N SER A 162 2.56 6.79 -29.71
CA SER A 162 1.17 6.49 -30.09
C SER A 162 0.26 6.27 -28.88
N LEU A 163 0.75 5.62 -27.82
CA LEU A 163 0.00 5.38 -26.58
C LEU A 163 -0.20 6.67 -25.78
N LEU A 164 0.81 7.53 -25.75
CA LEU A 164 0.69 8.86 -25.17
C LEU A 164 -0.37 9.71 -25.89
N LYS A 165 -0.40 9.69 -27.23
CA LYS A 165 -1.45 10.38 -28.00
C LYS A 165 -2.85 9.81 -27.72
N GLU A 166 -2.97 8.52 -27.49
CA GLU A 166 -4.24 7.89 -27.14
C GLU A 166 -4.68 8.24 -25.72
N LEU A 167 -3.75 8.31 -24.77
CA LEU A 167 -3.98 8.83 -23.42
C LEU A 167 -4.42 10.30 -23.47
N ASP A 168 -3.72 11.14 -24.22
CA ASP A 168 -4.05 12.56 -24.41
C ASP A 168 -5.47 12.70 -24.97
N LYS A 169 -5.83 11.92 -25.99
CA LYS A 169 -7.19 11.94 -26.57
C LYS A 169 -8.27 11.52 -25.55
N LYS A 170 -7.99 10.54 -24.69
CA LYS A 170 -8.91 10.14 -23.61
C LYS A 170 -9.06 11.22 -22.54
N LEU A 171 -7.97 11.91 -22.20
CA LEU A 171 -7.99 13.02 -21.26
C LEU A 171 -8.71 14.24 -21.83
N GLU A 172 -8.46 14.61 -23.09
CA GLU A 172 -9.18 15.68 -23.79
C GLU A 172 -10.69 15.37 -23.88
N SER A 173 -11.05 14.13 -24.21
CA SER A 173 -12.45 13.70 -24.20
C SER A 173 -13.06 13.79 -22.80
N PHE A 174 -12.32 13.44 -21.75
CA PHE A 174 -12.77 13.56 -20.37
C PHE A 174 -12.98 15.03 -19.98
N CYS A 175 -11.97 15.89 -20.20
CA CYS A 175 -12.05 17.32 -19.88
C CYS A 175 -13.13 18.05 -20.70
N GLY A 176 -13.33 17.67 -21.97
CA GLY A 176 -14.32 18.30 -22.85
C GLY A 176 -15.76 17.82 -22.66
N THR A 177 -15.98 16.61 -22.13
CA THR A 177 -17.32 16.00 -22.05
C THR A 177 -17.83 15.90 -20.62
N TYR A 178 -16.94 15.93 -19.62
CA TYR A 178 -17.29 15.62 -18.25
C TYR A 178 -17.44 16.88 -17.39
N MET A 179 -18.69 17.25 -17.06
CA MET A 179 -18.95 18.31 -16.08
C MET A 179 -18.72 17.77 -14.66
N ILE A 180 -17.72 18.32 -13.98
CA ILE A 180 -17.44 17.99 -12.58
C ILE A 180 -18.53 18.62 -11.71
N LEU A 181 -19.53 17.82 -11.35
CA LEU A 181 -20.56 18.22 -10.40
C LEU A 181 -20.15 17.80 -8.98
N PRO A 182 -20.33 18.66 -7.95
CA PRO A 182 -19.94 18.36 -6.57
C PRO A 182 -20.55 17.07 -6.00
N ALA A 183 -21.75 16.69 -6.47
CA ALA A 183 -22.43 15.46 -6.06
C ALA A 183 -21.87 14.19 -6.71
N TYR A 184 -21.03 14.30 -7.73
CA TYR A 184 -20.50 13.19 -8.54
C TYR A 184 -18.97 13.13 -8.51
N LEU A 185 -18.32 13.76 -7.53
CA LEU A 185 -16.86 13.75 -7.37
C LEU A 185 -16.30 12.33 -7.24
N HIS A 186 -17.06 11.41 -6.65
CA HIS A 186 -16.68 10.01 -6.56
C HIS A 186 -16.59 9.36 -7.94
N ASP A 187 -17.58 9.59 -8.81
CA ASP A 187 -17.60 9.04 -10.17
C ASP A 187 -16.53 9.67 -11.06
N THR A 188 -16.23 10.97 -10.86
CA THR A 188 -15.10 11.66 -11.48
C THR A 188 -13.78 10.99 -11.09
N ALA A 189 -13.56 10.76 -9.79
CA ALA A 189 -12.35 10.13 -9.28
C ALA A 189 -12.21 8.68 -9.77
N GLN A 190 -13.31 7.93 -9.82
CA GLN A 190 -13.32 6.56 -10.33
C GLN A 190 -12.97 6.52 -11.82
N LYS A 191 -13.54 7.40 -12.65
CA LYS A 191 -13.20 7.46 -14.08
C LYS A 191 -11.74 7.83 -14.33
N LEU A 192 -11.20 8.79 -13.57
CA LEU A 192 -9.79 9.14 -13.67
C LEU A 192 -8.89 7.97 -13.29
N LYS A 193 -9.26 7.24 -12.23
CA LYS A 193 -8.57 6.02 -11.83
C LYS A 193 -8.62 4.95 -12.94
N ASP A 194 -9.77 4.78 -13.60
CA ASP A 194 -9.90 3.82 -14.70
C ASP A 194 -9.02 4.22 -15.91
N ILE A 195 -8.89 5.53 -16.20
CA ILE A 195 -7.97 6.04 -17.24
C ILE A 195 -6.50 5.74 -16.88
N VAL A 196 -6.10 5.98 -15.63
CA VAL A 196 -4.75 5.67 -15.15
C VAL A 196 -4.45 4.17 -15.22
N LEU A 197 -5.37 3.32 -14.75
CA LEU A 197 -5.21 1.86 -14.78
C LEU A 197 -5.08 1.33 -16.22
N TRP A 198 -5.92 1.83 -17.13
CA TRP A 198 -5.82 1.49 -18.55
C TRP A 198 -4.46 1.89 -19.13
N ALA A 199 -3.98 3.10 -18.84
CA ALA A 199 -2.71 3.58 -19.36
C ALA A 199 -1.53 2.76 -18.84
N VAL A 200 -1.53 2.42 -17.55
CA VAL A 200 -0.48 1.59 -16.94
C VAL A 200 -0.45 0.17 -17.54
N ASP A 201 -1.61 -0.46 -17.73
CA ASP A 201 -1.72 -1.77 -18.39
C ASP A 201 -1.27 -1.70 -19.86
N ALA A 202 -1.62 -0.63 -20.59
CA ALA A 202 -1.19 -0.41 -21.97
C ALA A 202 0.34 -0.23 -22.07
N PHE A 203 0.94 0.58 -21.18
CA PHE A 203 2.39 0.75 -21.12
C PHE A 203 3.10 -0.56 -20.75
N GLN A 204 2.54 -1.36 -19.84
CA GLN A 204 3.11 -2.65 -19.45
C GLN A 204 3.13 -3.65 -20.62
N ARG A 205 2.03 -3.77 -21.37
CA ARG A 205 1.93 -4.70 -22.51
C ARG A 205 2.83 -4.33 -23.67
N SER A 206 3.20 -3.06 -23.78
CA SER A 206 4.07 -2.58 -24.84
C SER A 206 5.58 -2.75 -24.58
N GLN A 207 5.98 -3.26 -23.41
CA GLN A 207 7.39 -3.51 -23.11
C GLN A 207 7.83 -4.93 -23.46
N GLU A 208 8.94 -5.06 -24.21
CA GLU A 208 9.68 -6.31 -24.40
C GLU A 208 11.04 -6.22 -23.69
N PRO A 209 11.35 -7.07 -22.70
CA PRO A 209 10.51 -8.14 -22.14
C PRO A 209 9.36 -7.59 -21.25
N PRO A 210 8.28 -8.37 -21.05
CA PRO A 210 7.16 -7.94 -20.22
C PRO A 210 7.65 -7.65 -18.81
N VAL A 211 7.57 -6.38 -18.42
CA VAL A 211 7.95 -5.94 -17.08
C VAL A 211 7.04 -6.64 -16.08
N SER A 212 7.64 -7.38 -15.16
CA SER A 212 6.93 -7.92 -14.00
C SER A 212 6.13 -6.79 -13.35
N SER A 213 4.85 -7.01 -13.01
CA SER A 213 3.98 -6.04 -12.31
C SER A 213 4.58 -5.53 -10.98
N TYR A 214 5.71 -6.09 -10.55
CA TYR A 214 6.45 -5.72 -9.33
C TYR A 214 7.82 -5.10 -9.60
N GLY A 215 8.19 -4.89 -10.86
CA GLY A 215 9.45 -4.25 -11.21
C GLY A 215 9.47 -2.76 -10.85
N ALA A 216 10.66 -2.26 -10.48
CA ALA A 216 10.87 -0.83 -10.22
C ALA A 216 10.41 0.06 -11.39
N THR A 217 10.53 -0.44 -12.62
CA THR A 217 10.05 0.20 -13.85
C THR A 217 8.51 0.33 -13.87
N PHE A 218 7.77 -0.69 -13.44
CA PHE A 218 6.30 -0.65 -13.37
C PHE A 218 5.81 0.38 -12.36
N GLN A 219 6.39 0.38 -11.15
CA GLN A 219 6.04 1.34 -10.12
C GLN A 219 6.33 2.78 -10.57
N ARG A 220 7.44 2.99 -11.29
CA ARG A 220 7.80 4.30 -11.82
C ARG A 220 6.88 4.74 -12.96
N ILE A 221 6.46 3.83 -13.84
CA ILE A 221 5.46 4.11 -14.89
C ILE A 221 4.10 4.45 -14.26
N SER A 222 3.66 3.69 -13.26
CA SER A 222 2.40 3.95 -12.55
C SER A 222 2.40 5.33 -11.91
N LEU A 223 3.46 5.66 -11.17
CA LEU A 223 3.60 6.96 -10.51
C LEU A 223 3.69 8.11 -11.53
N ALA A 224 4.46 7.96 -12.61
CA ALA A 224 4.57 8.97 -13.66
C ALA A 224 3.23 9.20 -14.38
N THR A 225 2.50 8.12 -14.65
CA THR A 225 1.19 8.17 -15.32
C THR A 225 0.14 8.84 -14.45
N GLU A 226 0.09 8.50 -13.16
CA GLU A 226 -0.82 9.13 -12.19
C GLU A 226 -0.51 10.63 -12.06
N SER A 227 0.76 11.01 -11.85
CA SER A 227 1.17 12.42 -11.78
C SER A 227 0.88 13.19 -13.07
N TYR A 228 0.96 12.53 -14.24
CA TYR A 228 0.63 13.15 -15.52
C TYR A 228 -0.86 13.41 -15.66
N VAL A 229 -1.70 12.39 -15.46
CA VAL A 229 -3.17 12.51 -15.54
C VAL A 229 -3.69 13.55 -14.56
N MET A 230 -3.21 13.52 -13.31
CA MET A 230 -3.59 14.49 -12.29
C MET A 230 -3.15 15.92 -12.64
N GLY A 231 -2.01 16.10 -13.31
CA GLY A 231 -1.56 17.42 -13.77
C GLY A 231 -2.30 17.98 -14.98
N VAL A 232 -2.94 17.14 -15.80
CA VAL A 232 -3.78 17.57 -16.94
C VAL A 232 -5.19 17.98 -16.50
N VAL A 233 -5.68 17.37 -15.40
CA VAL A 233 -7.05 17.56 -14.90
C VAL A 233 -7.13 18.71 -13.87
N HIS A 234 -5.99 19.23 -13.43
CA HIS A 234 -5.86 20.32 -12.45
C HIS A 234 -6.01 21.71 -13.08
#